data_AF-A0A0K0G0V0-F1
#
_entry.id   AF-A0A0K0G0V0-F1
#
_cell.length_a   1.000
_cell.length_b   1.000
_cell.length_c   1.000
_cell.angle_alpha   90.00
_cell.angle_beta   90.00
_cell.angle_gamma   90.00
#
_symmetry.space_group_name_H-M   'P 1'
#
loop_
_entity.id
_entity.type
_entity.pdbx_description
1 polymer ?
#
loop_
_entity_poly.entity_id
_entity_poly.type
_entity_poly.pdbx_seq_one_letter_code
_entity_poly.pdbx_strand_id
1 'polypeptide(L)'
;MKTISYIVLLSILLAPSVYSLIVCPYFIKIEEFIPFPPMSVICDLIGQENYAEYYVYYIKANFTTETCTYSPLTRAFISPKVIIAVDNKTIYRRGPESHTIRPPCLPTRAEYLTGDVYLLIQSIPHPTGDMFKLEDSFKNAACSNFLDEAANISSGSSTYEEKLKFIRRVTASDGIIGDIQDGRIYYASCGIINQPVVGKEIIECDCFYGALVKTSDGKGWYSKNGLDVIGKAKVDECIRHTNSPLTIKQSIGFISSSGGTYDNENFFPKILSSLWPVRILIILSFAIIFMYCFFDSTKNLKFSSNREYSQGNRNTGGHVSHA
;
A
#
# COMPACT_ATOMS: atom_id res chain seq x y z
N MET A 1 -9.92 1.85 32.56
CA MET A 1 -8.93 0.91 31.98
C MET A 1 -9.53 -0.15 31.06
N LYS A 2 -10.65 -0.83 31.41
CA LYS A 2 -11.23 -1.88 30.55
C LYS A 2 -11.65 -1.40 29.15
N THR A 3 -12.24 -0.21 29.03
CA THR A 3 -12.65 0.39 27.74
C THR A 3 -11.48 0.70 26.81
N ILE A 4 -10.34 1.13 27.35
CA ILE A 4 -9.14 1.43 26.54
C ILE A 4 -8.56 0.12 25.99
N SER A 5 -8.51 -0.97 26.78
CA SER A 5 -8.10 -2.28 26.29
C SER A 5 -9.03 -2.83 25.19
N TYR A 6 -10.35 -2.61 25.30
CA TYR A 6 -11.28 -3.03 24.24
C TYR A 6 -11.10 -2.24 22.95
N ILE A 7 -10.88 -0.92 23.04
CA ILE A 7 -10.63 -0.07 21.86
C ILE A 7 -9.31 -0.48 21.18
N VAL A 8 -8.25 -0.72 21.95
CA VAL A 8 -6.96 -1.20 21.44
C VAL A 8 -7.08 -2.59 20.80
N LEU A 9 -7.84 -3.50 21.41
CA LEU A 9 -8.09 -4.83 20.84
C LEU A 9 -8.92 -4.73 19.56
N LEU A 10 -9.94 -3.86 19.52
CA LEU A 10 -10.74 -3.61 18.33
C LEU A 10 -9.92 -3.01 17.20
N SER A 11 -9.03 -2.06 17.49
CA SER A 11 -8.18 -1.43 16.47
C SER A 11 -7.07 -2.35 15.96
N ILE A 12 -6.60 -3.31 16.77
CA ILE A 12 -5.73 -4.40 16.31
C ILE A 12 -6.52 -5.37 15.40
N LEU A 13 -7.77 -5.70 15.75
CA LEU A 13 -8.63 -6.58 14.95
C LEU A 13 -9.14 -5.92 13.66
N LEU A 14 -9.22 -4.59 13.63
CA LEU A 14 -9.58 -3.76 12.47
C LEU A 14 -8.35 -3.20 11.74
N ALA A 15 -7.15 -3.71 12.03
CA ALA A 15 -5.97 -3.34 11.27
C ALA A 15 -6.27 -3.54 9.77
N PRO A 16 -5.97 -2.55 8.91
CA PRO A 16 -6.36 -2.58 7.52
C PRO A 16 -5.87 -3.88 6.90
N SER A 17 -6.81 -4.68 6.40
CA SER A 17 -6.48 -5.91 5.71
C SER A 17 -5.52 -5.57 4.58
N VAL A 18 -4.55 -6.44 4.34
CA VAL A 18 -3.67 -6.30 3.19
C VAL A 18 -4.54 -6.54 1.93
N TYR A 19 -4.62 -5.58 1.02
CA TYR A 19 -5.27 -5.65 -0.29
C TYR A 19 -4.22 -5.56 -1.40
N SER A 20 -4.62 -6.00 -2.58
CA SER A 20 -3.95 -5.78 -3.87
C SER A 20 -2.83 -6.76 -4.20
N LEU A 21 -3.21 -7.99 -4.55
CA LEU A 21 -2.36 -8.85 -5.38
C LEU A 21 -2.50 -8.46 -6.85
N ILE A 22 -1.45 -8.64 -7.64
CA ILE A 22 -1.38 -8.19 -9.04
C ILE A 22 -1.25 -9.40 -9.95
N VAL A 23 -2.17 -9.52 -10.90
CA VAL A 23 -2.16 -10.59 -11.91
C VAL A 23 -1.85 -9.95 -13.25
N CYS A 24 -0.64 -10.20 -13.75
CA CYS A 24 -0.22 -9.70 -15.05
C CYS A 24 -0.37 -10.78 -16.14
N PRO A 25 -0.71 -10.38 -17.38
CA PRO A 25 -0.61 -11.29 -18.52
C PRO A 25 0.86 -11.67 -18.76
N TYR A 26 1.09 -12.77 -19.47
CA TYR A 26 2.43 -13.09 -19.95
C TYR A 26 2.87 -12.04 -20.96
N PHE A 27 4.05 -11.45 -20.75
CA PHE A 27 4.56 -10.38 -21.61
C PHE A 27 4.54 -10.72 -23.12
N ILE A 28 4.88 -11.97 -23.47
CA ILE A 28 4.90 -12.49 -24.85
C ILE A 28 3.49 -12.52 -25.49
N LYS A 29 2.42 -12.49 -24.69
CA LYS A 29 1.02 -12.58 -25.15
C LYS A 29 0.34 -11.21 -25.26
N ILE A 30 1.07 -10.11 -25.07
CA ILE A 30 0.52 -8.77 -25.16
C ILE A 30 0.58 -8.31 -26.61
N GLU A 31 -0.60 -8.01 -27.17
CA GLU A 31 -0.73 -7.52 -28.55
C GLU A 31 -0.62 -5.99 -28.62
N GLU A 32 -1.10 -5.29 -27.59
CA GLU A 32 -1.12 -3.83 -27.53
C GLU A 32 -0.42 -3.31 -26.27
N PHE A 33 0.54 -2.40 -26.48
CA PHE A 33 1.18 -1.66 -25.40
C PHE A 33 0.76 -0.20 -25.43
N ILE A 34 0.54 0.35 -24.23
CA ILE A 34 0.25 1.76 -24.04
C ILE A 34 1.59 2.51 -23.92
N PRO A 35 1.86 3.51 -24.76
CA PRO A 35 3.05 4.32 -24.63
C PRO A 35 2.92 5.24 -23.41
N PHE A 36 3.90 5.19 -22.52
CA PHE A 36 4.09 6.22 -21.51
C PHE A 36 4.73 7.46 -22.17
N PRO A 37 4.52 8.68 -21.62
CA PRO A 37 5.24 9.86 -22.07
C PRO A 37 6.76 9.64 -22.11
N PRO A 38 7.49 10.33 -23.00
CA PRO A 38 8.95 10.27 -23.04
C PRO A 38 9.55 10.49 -21.65
N MET A 39 10.62 9.76 -21.33
CA MET A 39 11.31 9.90 -20.05
C MET A 39 11.72 11.34 -19.75
N SER A 40 12.10 12.11 -20.77
CA SER A 40 12.43 13.53 -20.65
C SER A 40 11.30 14.39 -20.08
N VAL A 41 10.02 14.01 -20.25
CA VAL A 41 8.88 14.76 -19.69
C VAL A 41 8.87 14.70 -18.16
N ILE A 42 9.43 13.65 -17.56
CA ILE A 42 9.57 13.56 -16.10
C ILE A 42 10.49 14.68 -15.57
N CYS A 43 11.48 15.10 -16.36
CA CYS A 43 12.36 16.21 -16.00
C CYS A 43 11.65 17.57 -15.98
N ASP A 44 10.74 17.80 -16.92
CA ASP A 44 9.90 19.00 -16.91
C ASP A 44 9.02 19.04 -15.65
N LEU A 45 8.48 17.87 -15.28
CA LEU A 45 7.68 17.69 -14.07
C LEU A 45 8.50 18.04 -12.82
N ILE A 46 9.77 17.65 -12.76
CA ILE A 46 10.67 18.00 -11.66
C ILE A 46 10.82 19.52 -11.52
N GLY A 47 11.00 20.24 -12.63
CA GLY A 47 11.16 21.70 -12.62
C GLY A 47 9.89 22.49 -12.26
N GLN A 48 8.71 21.92 -12.54
CA GLN A 48 7.42 22.58 -12.29
C GLN A 48 6.95 22.48 -10.83
N GLU A 49 7.41 21.50 -10.07
CA GLU A 49 7.02 21.30 -8.68
C GLU A 49 7.75 22.25 -7.71
N ASN A 50 7.21 22.39 -6.51
CA ASN A 50 7.90 22.99 -5.37
C ASN A 50 8.22 21.87 -4.38
N TYR A 51 9.30 22.02 -3.62
CA TYR A 51 9.81 20.97 -2.75
C TYR A 51 10.02 21.49 -1.34
N ALA A 52 9.88 20.58 -0.37
CA ALA A 52 10.41 20.79 0.97
C ALA A 52 11.53 19.76 1.22
N GLU A 53 12.47 20.13 2.09
CA GLU A 53 13.56 19.25 2.51
C GLU A 53 13.12 18.38 3.68
N TYR A 54 13.50 17.10 3.63
CA TYR A 54 13.22 16.11 4.66
C TYR A 54 14.43 15.22 4.90
N TYR A 55 14.57 14.69 6.12
CA TYR A 55 15.43 13.54 6.38
C TYR A 55 14.57 12.29 6.47
N VAL A 56 14.94 11.28 5.69
CA VAL A 56 14.13 10.09 5.45
C VAL A 56 14.95 8.81 5.51
N TYR A 57 14.26 7.71 5.81
CA TYR A 57 14.74 6.36 5.54
C TYR A 57 13.97 5.78 4.35
N TYR A 58 14.69 5.21 3.40
CA TYR A 58 14.11 4.31 2.41
C TYR A 58 14.15 2.89 2.99
N ILE A 59 12.99 2.23 3.01
CA ILE A 59 12.85 0.89 3.57
C ILE A 59 12.51 -0.06 2.43
N LYS A 60 13.41 -1.00 2.14
CA LYS A 60 13.14 -2.10 1.21
C LYS A 60 12.53 -3.25 2.00
N ALA A 61 11.29 -3.58 1.69
CA ALA A 61 10.61 -4.72 2.29
C ALA A 61 10.88 -5.99 1.47
N ASN A 62 11.02 -7.13 2.15
CA ASN A 62 10.95 -8.44 1.54
C ASN A 62 9.74 -9.16 2.11
N PHE A 63 8.74 -9.38 1.28
CA PHE A 63 7.49 -9.99 1.73
C PHE A 63 7.61 -11.48 2.06
N THR A 64 8.53 -12.19 1.40
CA THR A 64 8.74 -13.63 1.56
C THR A 64 9.44 -13.92 2.88
N THR A 65 10.47 -13.14 3.24
CA THR A 65 11.15 -13.26 4.53
C THR A 65 10.52 -12.42 5.65
N GLU A 66 9.59 -11.52 5.31
CA GLU A 66 9.01 -10.53 6.21
C GLU A 66 10.04 -9.60 6.87
N THR A 67 11.17 -9.39 6.20
CA THR A 67 12.27 -8.55 6.68
C THR A 67 12.25 -7.20 5.99
N CYS A 68 12.73 -6.17 6.70
CA CYS A 68 12.87 -4.82 6.17
C CYS A 68 14.33 -4.39 6.26
N THR A 69 14.88 -3.87 5.17
CA THR A 69 16.22 -3.28 5.15
C THR A 69 16.09 -1.77 5.03
N TYR A 70 16.70 -1.05 5.97
CA TYR A 70 16.67 0.40 6.04
C TYR A 70 17.91 0.98 5.37
N SER A 71 17.73 2.02 4.56
CA SER A 71 18.84 2.86 4.11
C SER A 71 19.47 3.58 5.30
N PRO A 72 20.68 4.14 5.14
CA PRO A 72 21.14 5.24 5.99
C PRO A 72 20.12 6.39 5.99
N LEU A 73 20.16 7.22 7.03
CA LEU A 73 19.36 8.45 7.07
C LEU A 73 19.86 9.38 5.96
N THR A 74 19.00 9.68 5.01
CA THR A 74 19.35 10.43 3.80
C THR A 74 18.46 11.66 3.69
N ARG A 75 19.02 12.71 3.10
CA ARG A 75 18.25 13.91 2.76
C ARG A 75 17.44 13.68 1.49
N ALA A 76 16.19 14.14 1.46
CA ALA A 76 15.32 14.08 0.30
C ALA A 76 14.58 15.39 0.08
N PHE A 77 14.35 15.72 -1.19
CA PHE A 77 13.45 16.80 -1.60
C PHE A 77 12.12 16.19 -2.02
N ILE A 78 11.04 16.62 -1.38
CA ILE A 78 9.72 16.01 -1.54
C ILE A 78 8.71 17.06 -1.98
N SER A 79 7.99 16.76 -3.06
CA SER A 79 6.80 17.45 -3.54
C SER A 79 5.56 16.53 -3.41
N PRO A 80 4.35 17.03 -3.71
CA PRO A 80 3.16 16.16 -3.78
C PRO A 80 3.27 15.02 -4.80
N LYS A 81 4.09 15.16 -5.85
CA LYS A 81 4.17 14.17 -6.94
C LYS A 81 5.51 13.46 -7.07
N VAL A 82 6.58 14.02 -6.51
CA VAL A 82 7.95 13.56 -6.76
C VAL A 82 8.77 13.60 -5.47
N ILE A 83 9.55 12.56 -5.25
CA ILE A 83 10.57 12.49 -4.20
C ILE A 83 11.92 12.31 -4.89
N ILE A 84 12.90 13.13 -4.50
CA ILE A 84 14.27 13.05 -5.01
C ILE A 84 15.21 12.81 -3.84
N ALA A 85 15.86 11.65 -3.82
CA ALA A 85 16.93 11.37 -2.88
C ALA A 85 18.15 12.25 -3.21
N VAL A 86 18.64 13.03 -2.26
CA VAL A 86 19.67 14.04 -2.53
C VAL A 86 21.02 13.43 -2.85
N ASP A 87 21.39 12.33 -2.20
CA ASP A 87 22.74 11.78 -2.28
C ASP A 87 23.00 11.05 -3.60
N ASN A 88 22.04 10.23 -4.04
CA ASN A 88 22.15 9.41 -5.27
C ASN A 88 21.27 9.92 -6.42
N LYS A 89 20.56 11.04 -6.22
CA LYS A 89 19.65 11.65 -7.20
C LYS A 89 18.57 10.72 -7.74
N THR A 90 18.21 9.67 -6.99
CA THR A 90 17.15 8.76 -7.40
C THR A 90 15.80 9.46 -7.31
N ILE A 91 15.03 9.37 -8.38
CA ILE A 91 13.68 9.96 -8.49
C ILE A 91 12.64 8.87 -8.27
N TYR A 92 11.69 9.15 -7.38
CA TYR A 92 10.50 8.35 -7.15
C TYR A 92 9.29 9.20 -7.49
N ARG A 93 8.37 8.65 -8.28
CA ARG A 93 7.04 9.26 -8.42
C ARG A 93 6.16 8.80 -7.27
N ARG A 94 5.42 9.73 -6.69
CA ARG A 94 4.57 9.47 -5.53
C ARG A 94 3.28 8.78 -5.98
N GLY A 95 2.98 7.65 -5.37
CA GLY A 95 1.79 6.84 -5.65
C GLY A 95 2.11 5.33 -5.61
N PRO A 96 1.09 4.46 -5.67
CA PRO A 96 -0.34 4.76 -5.51
C PRO A 96 -0.70 5.06 -4.04
N GLU A 97 -1.68 5.95 -3.81
CA GLU A 97 -2.11 6.42 -2.48
C GLU A 97 -2.64 5.31 -1.54
N SER A 98 -2.92 4.12 -2.07
CA SER A 98 -3.38 2.98 -1.28
C SER A 98 -2.75 1.69 -1.78
N HIS A 99 -1.61 1.35 -1.18
CA HIS A 99 -1.16 -0.04 -1.13
C HIS A 99 -1.18 -0.52 0.31
N THR A 100 -1.74 -1.70 0.51
CA THR A 100 -2.07 -2.20 1.84
C THR A 100 -1.26 -3.43 2.21
N ILE A 101 -0.48 -4.01 1.29
CA ILE A 101 0.56 -4.98 1.67
C ILE A 101 1.57 -4.26 2.56
N ARG A 102 1.63 -4.64 3.84
CA ARG A 102 2.53 -4.04 4.81
C ARG A 102 3.12 -5.14 5.69
N PRO A 103 4.33 -5.64 5.40
CA PRO A 103 5.02 -6.58 6.27
C PRO A 103 5.12 -6.05 7.72
N PRO A 104 5.08 -6.93 8.74
CA PRO A 104 5.11 -6.54 10.15
C PRO A 104 6.31 -5.68 10.56
N CYS A 105 7.42 -5.76 9.81
CA CYS A 105 8.63 -4.98 10.05
C CYS A 105 8.53 -3.49 9.66
N LEU A 106 7.44 -3.06 9.01
CA LEU A 106 7.25 -1.68 8.57
C LEU A 106 6.59 -0.80 9.64
N PRO A 107 7.21 0.33 10.04
CA PRO A 107 6.63 1.26 11.01
C PRO A 107 5.36 1.89 10.45
N THR A 108 4.29 2.07 11.22
CA THR A 108 2.97 2.54 10.75
C THR A 108 2.98 3.79 9.88
N ARG A 109 3.93 4.71 10.08
CA ARG A 109 4.03 5.98 9.34
C ARG A 109 4.77 5.88 8.00
N ALA A 110 5.33 4.72 7.65
CA ALA A 110 6.02 4.55 6.38
C ALA A 110 5.01 4.63 5.21
N GLU A 111 5.30 5.48 4.24
CA GLU A 111 4.53 5.66 3.01
C GLU A 111 5.02 4.67 1.97
N TYR A 112 4.13 4.03 1.22
CA TYR A 112 4.53 3.12 0.15
C TYR A 112 4.83 3.91 -1.15
N LEU A 113 5.93 3.59 -1.82
CA LEU A 113 6.35 4.28 -3.04
C LEU A 113 6.14 3.47 -4.33
N THR A 114 6.15 2.13 -4.29
CA THR A 114 6.15 1.12 -5.38
C THR A 114 7.32 0.15 -5.26
N GLY A 115 7.19 -1.04 -5.87
CA GLY A 115 8.29 -1.99 -6.03
C GLY A 115 8.96 -2.42 -4.71
N ASP A 116 8.15 -2.65 -3.67
CA ASP A 116 8.58 -3.04 -2.32
C ASP A 116 9.35 -1.95 -1.54
N VAL A 117 9.33 -0.70 -2.00
CA VAL A 117 10.01 0.43 -1.35
C VAL A 117 9.01 1.29 -0.57
N TYR A 118 9.40 1.64 0.65
CA TYR A 118 8.67 2.55 1.53
C TYR A 118 9.55 3.73 1.93
N LEU A 119 8.92 4.85 2.23
CA LEU A 119 9.54 6.07 2.72
C LEU A 119 9.10 6.33 4.16
N LEU A 120 10.05 6.51 5.07
CA LEU A 120 9.76 6.95 6.43
C LEU A 120 10.39 8.33 6.66
N ILE A 121 9.56 9.34 6.88
CA ILE A 121 10.02 10.69 7.24
C ILE A 121 10.41 10.69 8.71
N GLN A 122 11.68 10.97 8.98
CA GLN A 122 12.23 11.05 10.34
C GLN A 122 12.11 12.46 10.92
N SER A 123 12.47 13.47 10.14
CA SER A 123 12.42 14.87 10.58
C SER A 123 12.28 15.83 9.40
N ILE A 124 11.70 16.98 9.68
CA ILE A 124 11.54 18.09 8.74
C ILE A 124 12.46 19.22 9.22
N PRO A 125 13.62 19.45 8.58
CA PRO A 125 14.57 20.47 9.02
C PRO A 125 14.00 21.90 8.96
N HIS A 126 13.07 22.15 8.04
CA HIS A 126 12.42 23.46 7.86
C HIS A 126 10.89 23.28 7.82
N PRO A 127 10.08 24.20 8.34
CA PRO A 127 8.62 24.11 8.26
C PRO A 127 8.14 23.91 6.82
N THR A 128 7.12 23.09 6.61
CA THR A 128 6.59 22.77 5.27
C THR A 128 5.97 23.96 4.53
N GLY A 129 5.82 25.11 5.19
CA GLY A 129 5.42 26.38 4.56
C GLY A 129 6.50 26.99 3.65
N ASP A 130 7.75 26.55 3.78
CA ASP A 130 8.90 27.07 3.05
C ASP A 130 9.24 26.19 1.83
N MET A 131 8.22 25.84 1.03
CA MET A 131 8.47 25.08 -0.19
C MET A 131 9.24 25.94 -1.20
N PHE A 132 10.29 25.37 -1.80
CA PHE A 132 11.21 26.08 -2.68
C PHE A 132 11.31 25.41 -4.06
N LYS A 133 11.80 26.18 -5.03
CA LYS A 133 12.22 25.68 -6.34
C LYS A 133 13.63 25.12 -6.23
N LEU A 134 13.86 23.93 -6.79
CA LEU A 134 15.19 23.35 -6.85
C LEU A 134 16.11 24.24 -7.68
N GLU A 135 17.37 24.34 -7.26
CA GLU A 135 18.42 24.97 -8.07
C GLU A 135 18.58 24.23 -9.41
N ASP A 136 18.80 24.99 -10.49
CA ASP A 136 18.94 24.43 -11.83
C ASP A 136 20.06 23.40 -11.93
N SER A 137 21.18 23.62 -11.22
CA SER A 137 22.30 22.68 -11.14
C SER A 137 21.87 21.33 -10.58
N PHE A 138 21.10 21.31 -9.48
CA PHE A 138 20.60 20.10 -8.86
C PHE A 138 19.57 19.41 -9.75
N LYS A 139 18.62 20.17 -10.31
CA LYS A 139 17.60 19.66 -11.23
C LYS A 139 18.24 18.96 -12.43
N ASN A 140 19.22 19.61 -13.07
CA ASN A 140 19.91 19.06 -14.23
C ASN A 140 20.70 17.80 -13.87
N ALA A 141 21.36 17.77 -12.71
CA ALA A 141 22.05 16.58 -12.23
C ALA A 141 21.10 15.41 -11.96
N ALA A 142 19.95 15.66 -11.32
CA ALA A 142 18.95 14.62 -11.08
C ALA A 142 18.34 14.09 -12.38
N CYS A 143 18.10 14.97 -13.33
CA CYS A 143 17.64 14.62 -14.66
C CYS A 143 18.63 13.79 -15.48
N SER A 144 19.92 14.18 -15.48
CA SER A 144 20.96 13.38 -16.13
C SER A 144 21.00 11.98 -15.54
N ASN A 145 21.08 11.88 -14.21
CA ASN A 145 21.11 10.58 -13.52
C ASN A 145 19.90 9.69 -13.84
N PHE A 146 18.71 10.29 -13.95
CA PHE A 146 17.50 9.55 -14.34
C PHE A 146 17.54 9.03 -15.77
N LEU A 147 17.99 9.86 -16.72
CA LEU A 147 18.09 9.48 -18.12
C LEU A 147 19.21 8.44 -18.33
N ASP A 148 20.32 8.57 -17.60
CA ASP A 148 21.42 7.60 -17.59
C ASP A 148 20.96 6.25 -17.02
N GLU A 149 20.19 6.25 -15.93
CA GLU A 149 19.55 5.04 -15.40
C GLU A 149 18.60 4.40 -16.42
N ALA A 150 17.75 5.20 -17.08
CA ALA A 150 16.84 4.70 -18.11
C ALA A 150 17.59 4.07 -19.30
N ALA A 151 18.69 4.67 -19.74
CA ALA A 151 19.55 4.16 -20.80
C ALA A 151 20.26 2.87 -20.38
N ASN A 152 20.74 2.80 -19.13
CA ASN A 152 21.37 1.59 -18.60
C ASN A 152 20.37 0.43 -18.53
N ILE A 153 19.14 0.69 -18.07
CA ILE A 153 18.06 -0.30 -18.00
C ILE A 153 17.63 -0.78 -19.39
N SER A 154 17.69 0.09 -20.41
CA SER A 154 17.33 -0.28 -21.79
C SER A 154 18.46 -1.01 -22.54
N SER A 155 19.72 -0.89 -22.11
CA SER A 155 20.92 -1.43 -22.79
C SER A 155 21.02 -2.98 -22.89
N GLY A 156 19.98 -3.72 -22.52
CA GLY A 156 19.90 -5.19 -22.66
C GLY A 156 20.64 -6.01 -21.60
N SER A 157 21.47 -5.38 -20.77
CA SER A 157 22.22 -6.02 -19.67
C SER A 157 21.40 -6.21 -18.39
N SER A 158 20.31 -5.45 -18.24
CA SER A 158 19.45 -5.47 -17.05
C SER A 158 18.48 -6.64 -17.05
N THR A 159 18.26 -7.23 -15.88
CA THR A 159 17.27 -8.27 -15.69
C THR A 159 15.85 -7.75 -15.89
N TYR A 160 14.91 -8.63 -16.20
CA TYR A 160 13.49 -8.26 -16.30
C TYR A 160 12.95 -7.66 -14.99
N GLU A 161 13.42 -8.15 -13.83
CA GLU A 161 12.99 -7.66 -12.53
C GLU A 161 13.47 -6.23 -12.27
N GLU A 162 14.71 -5.89 -12.65
CA GLU A 162 15.24 -4.53 -12.57
C GLU A 162 14.48 -3.58 -13.49
N LYS A 163 14.23 -4.00 -14.73
CA LYS A 163 13.39 -3.26 -15.68
C LYS A 163 12.00 -3.00 -15.11
N LEU A 164 11.34 -4.03 -14.58
CA LEU A 164 10.00 -3.92 -14.02
C LEU A 164 9.95 -2.96 -12.83
N LYS A 165 10.92 -3.06 -11.91
CA LYS A 165 11.04 -2.14 -10.77
C LYS A 165 11.22 -0.70 -11.20
N PHE A 166 12.08 -0.47 -12.20
CA PHE A 166 12.28 0.86 -12.78
C PHE A 166 10.97 1.40 -13.38
N ILE A 167 10.29 0.61 -14.22
CA ILE A 167 9.01 0.99 -14.87
C ILE A 167 7.95 1.36 -13.83
N ARG A 168 7.75 0.53 -12.81
CA ARG A 168 6.75 0.76 -11.75
C ARG A 168 7.06 2.01 -10.93
N ARG A 169 8.34 2.26 -10.61
CA ARG A 169 8.80 3.47 -9.91
C ARG A 169 8.56 4.74 -10.73
N VAL A 170 8.80 4.70 -12.04
CA VAL A 170 8.58 5.86 -12.94
C VAL A 170 7.10 6.10 -13.18
N THR A 171 6.30 5.07 -13.30
CA THR A 171 4.87 5.22 -13.54
C THR A 171 4.06 5.46 -12.27
N ALA A 172 4.65 5.23 -11.08
CA ALA A 172 3.99 5.19 -9.78
C ALA A 172 2.84 4.17 -9.74
N SER A 173 3.01 3.03 -10.40
CA SER A 173 1.99 1.98 -10.49
C SER A 173 2.64 0.61 -10.46
N ASP A 174 2.26 -0.23 -9.49
CA ASP A 174 2.65 -1.64 -9.53
C ASP A 174 1.77 -2.49 -10.45
N GLY A 175 0.58 -1.98 -10.80
CA GLY A 175 -0.42 -2.66 -11.63
C GLY A 175 -0.07 -2.70 -13.11
N ILE A 176 1.22 -2.70 -13.46
CA ILE A 176 1.68 -2.72 -14.84
C ILE A 176 2.88 -3.64 -15.02
N ILE A 177 3.06 -4.09 -16.26
CA ILE A 177 4.29 -4.68 -16.79
C ILE A 177 4.62 -4.00 -18.11
N GLY A 178 5.89 -4.02 -18.51
CA GLY A 178 6.30 -3.34 -19.73
C GLY A 178 7.75 -3.59 -20.09
N ASP A 179 8.19 -2.90 -21.13
CA ASP A 179 9.59 -2.79 -21.53
C ASP A 179 9.90 -1.35 -21.96
N ILE A 180 11.19 -1.06 -22.12
CA ILE A 180 11.67 0.25 -22.56
C ILE A 180 12.21 0.12 -23.97
N GLN A 181 11.63 0.87 -24.91
CA GLN A 181 12.04 0.89 -26.31
C GLN A 181 12.17 2.36 -26.74
N ASP A 182 13.28 2.72 -27.39
CA ASP A 182 13.53 4.07 -27.92
C ASP A 182 13.30 5.20 -26.90
N GLY A 183 13.74 4.99 -25.64
CA GLY A 183 13.61 5.97 -24.56
C GLY A 183 12.18 6.17 -24.03
N ARG A 184 11.25 5.28 -24.39
CA ARG A 184 9.86 5.28 -23.92
C ARG A 184 9.53 3.99 -23.21
N ILE A 185 8.70 4.08 -22.18
CA ILE A 185 8.08 2.88 -21.59
C ILE A 185 6.88 2.51 -22.45
N TYR A 186 6.80 1.23 -22.80
CA TYR A 186 5.62 0.60 -23.35
C TYR A 186 5.11 -0.37 -22.30
N TYR A 187 3.89 -0.16 -21.80
CA TYR A 187 3.35 -0.95 -20.71
C TYR A 187 1.97 -1.51 -21.04
N ALA A 188 1.61 -2.58 -20.34
CA ALA A 188 0.27 -3.12 -20.28
C ALA A 188 -0.20 -3.14 -18.82
N SER A 189 -1.49 -2.88 -18.64
CA SER A 189 -2.13 -2.94 -17.33
C SER A 189 -2.28 -4.39 -16.87
N CYS A 190 -2.04 -4.61 -15.59
CA CYS A 190 -2.31 -5.86 -14.90
C CYS A 190 -3.67 -5.78 -14.19
N GLY A 191 -4.29 -6.94 -13.96
CA GLY A 191 -5.46 -7.05 -13.11
C GLY A 191 -5.08 -6.90 -11.64
N ILE A 192 -5.90 -6.20 -10.86
CA ILE A 192 -5.74 -6.07 -9.40
C ILE A 192 -6.77 -6.95 -8.72
N ILE A 193 -6.32 -7.87 -7.88
CA ILE A 193 -7.18 -8.63 -6.97
C ILE A 193 -7.41 -7.79 -5.73
N ASN A 194 -8.54 -7.10 -5.69
CA ASN A 194 -8.96 -6.29 -4.56
C ASN A 194 -9.73 -7.16 -3.53
N GLN A 195 -9.03 -8.13 -2.95
CA GLN A 195 -9.58 -8.99 -1.88
C GLN A 195 -8.68 -8.92 -0.65
N PRO A 196 -9.24 -8.78 0.56
CA PRO A 196 -8.49 -8.91 1.81
C PRO A 196 -7.67 -10.19 1.87
N VAL A 197 -6.39 -10.08 2.20
CA VAL A 197 -5.56 -11.23 2.57
C VAL A 197 -5.91 -11.65 4.00
N VAL A 198 -6.29 -12.91 4.16
CA VAL A 198 -6.67 -13.52 5.45
C VAL A 198 -5.64 -14.52 5.96
N GLY A 199 -4.68 -14.90 5.12
CA GLY A 199 -3.61 -15.81 5.51
C GLY A 199 -2.42 -15.74 4.57
N LYS A 200 -1.24 -16.05 5.10
CA LYS A 200 -0.01 -16.17 4.33
C LYS A 200 0.86 -17.31 4.87
N GLU A 201 1.28 -18.16 3.95
CA GLU A 201 2.21 -19.26 4.20
C GLU A 201 3.44 -19.05 3.32
N ILE A 202 4.63 -19.03 3.93
CA ILE A 202 5.91 -18.98 3.23
C ILE A 202 6.28 -20.41 2.85
N ILE A 203 6.59 -20.62 1.58
CA ILE A 203 6.94 -21.93 1.02
C ILE A 203 8.36 -21.86 0.48
N GLU A 204 9.16 -22.80 0.91
CA GLU A 204 10.57 -22.93 0.54
C GLU A 204 10.86 -24.38 0.12
N CYS A 205 11.24 -24.53 -1.15
CA CYS A 205 11.82 -25.73 -1.75
C CYS A 205 12.85 -25.32 -2.83
N ASP A 206 13.53 -26.29 -3.43
CA ASP A 206 14.57 -26.05 -4.45
C ASP A 206 14.09 -25.26 -5.68
N CYS A 207 12.85 -25.48 -6.13
CA CYS A 207 12.30 -24.87 -7.32
C CYS A 207 11.40 -23.66 -7.02
N PHE A 208 11.03 -23.42 -5.77
CA PHE A 208 10.17 -22.31 -5.39
C PHE A 208 10.52 -21.74 -4.00
N TYR A 209 10.76 -20.44 -3.99
CA TYR A 209 10.87 -19.64 -2.77
C TYR A 209 9.93 -18.44 -2.88
N GLY A 210 8.89 -18.43 -2.05
CA GLY A 210 7.85 -17.41 -2.09
C GLY A 210 6.76 -17.65 -1.05
N ALA A 211 5.56 -17.12 -1.31
CA ALA A 211 4.43 -17.20 -0.42
C ALA A 211 3.16 -17.66 -1.14
N LEU A 212 2.36 -18.47 -0.44
CA LEU A 212 0.95 -18.71 -0.72
C LEU A 212 0.11 -17.72 0.09
N VAL A 213 -0.57 -16.84 -0.60
CA VAL A 213 -1.45 -15.81 -0.05
C VAL A 213 -2.90 -16.26 -0.19
N LYS A 214 -3.63 -16.31 0.93
CA LYS A 214 -5.05 -16.68 0.98
C LYS A 214 -5.91 -15.43 1.08
N THR A 215 -6.86 -15.26 0.16
CA THR A 215 -7.80 -14.14 0.14
C THR A 215 -9.13 -14.50 0.80
N SER A 216 -9.91 -13.50 1.22
CA SER A 216 -11.19 -13.68 1.95
C SER A 216 -12.27 -14.43 1.16
N ASP A 217 -12.15 -14.50 -0.17
CA ASP A 217 -13.00 -15.33 -1.04
C ASP A 217 -12.58 -16.82 -1.05
N GLY A 218 -11.60 -17.20 -0.22
CA GLY A 218 -11.11 -18.56 -0.09
C GLY A 218 -10.08 -18.99 -1.15
N LYS A 219 -9.68 -18.09 -2.05
CA LYS A 219 -8.68 -18.40 -3.09
C LYS A 219 -7.26 -18.30 -2.55
N GLY A 220 -6.38 -19.14 -3.10
CA GLY A 220 -4.94 -19.15 -2.83
C GLY A 220 -4.15 -18.68 -4.05
N TRP A 221 -3.21 -17.78 -3.83
CA TRP A 221 -2.37 -17.15 -4.85
C TRP A 221 -0.90 -17.29 -4.48
N TYR A 222 -0.08 -17.76 -5.41
CA TYR A 222 1.37 -17.80 -5.18
C TYR A 222 2.01 -16.49 -5.62
N SER A 223 3.00 -16.02 -4.86
CA SER A 223 3.81 -14.85 -5.20
C SER A 223 5.24 -14.99 -4.67
N LYS A 224 6.24 -14.45 -5.39
CA LYS A 224 7.64 -14.42 -4.92
C LYS A 224 8.00 -13.14 -4.16
N ASN A 225 7.28 -12.05 -4.41
CA ASN A 225 7.50 -10.74 -3.79
C ASN A 225 6.28 -10.27 -2.98
N GLY A 226 5.23 -11.09 -2.89
CA GLY A 226 4.00 -10.76 -2.17
C GLY A 226 3.01 -9.90 -2.93
N LEU A 227 3.36 -9.49 -4.12
CA LEU A 227 2.60 -8.58 -4.95
C LEU A 227 2.17 -9.27 -6.23
N ASP A 228 3.14 -9.74 -7.01
CA ASP A 228 2.92 -10.34 -8.31
C ASP A 228 2.51 -11.80 -8.18
N VAL A 229 1.32 -12.13 -8.68
CA VAL A 229 0.80 -13.48 -8.72
C VAL A 229 1.50 -14.26 -9.81
N ILE A 230 1.97 -15.46 -9.46
CA ILE A 230 2.55 -16.41 -10.39
C ILE A 230 1.60 -17.58 -10.65
N GLY A 231 1.77 -18.23 -11.81
CA GLY A 231 0.88 -19.28 -12.26
C GLY A 231 0.85 -20.50 -11.33
N LYS A 232 -0.32 -20.76 -10.74
CA LYS A 232 -0.57 -21.87 -9.80
C LYS A 232 -0.09 -23.23 -10.29
N ALA A 233 -0.39 -23.58 -11.54
CA ALA A 233 -0.06 -24.89 -12.09
C ALA A 233 1.45 -25.20 -12.04
N LYS A 234 2.30 -24.21 -12.39
CA LYS A 234 3.77 -24.38 -12.39
C LYS A 234 4.33 -24.54 -10.98
N VAL A 235 3.76 -23.81 -10.01
CA VAL A 235 4.20 -23.89 -8.61
C VAL A 235 3.75 -25.20 -7.99
N ASP A 236 2.49 -25.60 -8.20
CA ASP A 236 1.97 -26.88 -7.71
C ASP A 236 2.75 -28.06 -8.31
N GLU A 237 3.11 -28.00 -9.59
CA GLU A 237 3.96 -29.01 -10.23
C GLU A 237 5.35 -29.06 -9.58
N CYS A 238 5.98 -27.91 -9.36
CA CYS A 238 7.26 -27.80 -8.65
C CYS A 238 7.19 -28.42 -7.24
N ILE A 239 6.18 -28.06 -6.44
CA ILE A 239 6.01 -28.57 -5.07
C ILE A 239 5.76 -30.09 -5.04
N ARG A 240 5.06 -30.65 -6.03
CA ARG A 240 4.79 -32.10 -6.09
C ARG A 240 6.00 -32.94 -6.50
N HIS A 241 6.90 -32.38 -7.31
CA HIS A 241 8.03 -33.13 -7.90
C HIS A 241 9.39 -32.75 -7.30
N THR A 242 9.43 -31.85 -6.32
CA THR A 242 10.66 -31.53 -5.59
C THR A 242 11.13 -32.74 -4.77
N ASN A 243 12.43 -33.03 -4.84
CA ASN A 243 13.08 -34.01 -3.98
C ASN A 243 13.63 -33.37 -2.69
N SER A 244 13.53 -32.04 -2.57
CA SER A 244 14.04 -31.29 -1.43
C SER A 244 12.99 -31.20 -0.30
N PRO A 245 13.41 -31.02 0.96
CA PRO A 245 12.47 -30.82 2.06
C PRO A 245 11.56 -29.61 1.81
N LEU A 246 10.26 -29.83 1.83
CA LEU A 246 9.27 -28.76 1.76
C LEU A 246 9.16 -28.09 3.13
N THR A 247 9.56 -26.82 3.21
CA THR A 247 9.40 -26.01 4.42
C THR A 247 8.22 -25.07 4.25
N ILE A 248 7.25 -25.15 5.18
CA ILE A 248 6.10 -24.23 5.25
C ILE A 248 6.17 -23.47 6.57
N LYS A 249 6.26 -22.15 6.50
CA LYS A 249 6.26 -21.26 7.68
C LYS A 249 5.02 -20.37 7.65
N GLN A 250 4.30 -20.27 8.75
CA GLN A 250 3.23 -19.28 8.88
C GLN A 250 3.83 -17.88 9.00
N SER A 251 3.20 -16.92 8.33
CA SER A 251 3.56 -15.50 8.47
C SER A 251 3.30 -14.99 9.88
N ILE A 252 4.24 -14.20 10.40
CA ILE A 252 4.18 -13.56 11.72
C ILE A 252 3.02 -12.54 11.76
N GLY A 253 2.70 -11.93 10.61
CA GLY A 253 1.60 -10.96 10.49
C GLY A 253 0.20 -11.57 10.40
N PHE A 254 0.09 -12.88 10.17
CA PHE A 254 -1.19 -13.57 9.93
C PHE A 254 -1.38 -14.78 10.84
N ILE A 255 -1.02 -14.66 12.12
CA ILE A 255 -1.34 -15.67 13.13
C ILE A 255 -2.86 -15.68 13.34
N SER A 256 -3.58 -16.35 12.43
CA SER A 256 -4.95 -16.79 12.65
C SER A 256 -4.88 -18.15 13.31
N SER A 257 -5.58 -18.29 14.43
CA SER A 257 -5.74 -19.52 15.18
C SER A 257 -6.57 -20.55 14.41
N SER A 258 -6.00 -21.09 13.33
CA SER A 258 -6.49 -22.27 12.64
C SER A 258 -5.31 -22.99 12.00
N GLY A 259 -4.57 -23.73 12.83
CA GLY A 259 -3.59 -24.69 12.38
C GLY A 259 -4.27 -25.77 11.54
N GLY A 260 -3.66 -26.06 10.39
CA GLY A 260 -4.04 -27.17 9.54
C GLY A 260 -3.90 -28.49 10.27
N THR A 261 -4.94 -29.31 10.13
CA THR A 261 -4.93 -30.76 10.32
C THR A 261 -3.80 -31.41 9.53
N TYR A 262 -2.82 -31.98 10.22
CA TYR A 262 -2.41 -33.38 10.03
C TYR A 262 -1.95 -33.91 11.39
N ASP A 263 -2.76 -34.82 11.93
CA ASP A 263 -2.45 -35.92 12.84
C ASP A 263 -1.65 -35.63 14.13
N ASN A 264 -2.38 -35.29 15.19
CA ASN A 264 -2.46 -36.19 16.33
C ASN A 264 -3.69 -35.86 17.21
N GLU A 265 -4.45 -36.90 17.48
CA GLU A 265 -5.71 -36.88 18.20
C GLU A 265 -5.56 -36.40 19.66
N ASN A 266 -6.64 -35.82 20.19
CA ASN A 266 -6.96 -35.67 21.62
C ASN A 266 -6.36 -34.51 22.43
N PHE A 267 -6.56 -33.24 22.03
CA PHE A 267 -6.45 -32.16 23.02
C PHE A 267 -7.46 -30.98 22.93
N PHE A 268 -8.35 -30.92 21.94
CA PHE A 268 -9.35 -29.86 21.86
C PHE A 268 -10.76 -30.37 21.53
N PRO A 269 -11.51 -30.79 22.55
CA PRO A 269 -12.90 -30.40 22.62
C PRO A 269 -13.27 -30.05 24.07
N LYS A 270 -13.17 -28.77 24.45
CA LYS A 270 -13.87 -28.24 25.65
C LYS A 270 -13.95 -26.72 25.74
N ILE A 271 -13.08 -25.98 25.06
CA ILE A 271 -13.05 -24.50 25.20
C ILE A 271 -14.02 -23.79 24.24
N LEU A 272 -14.25 -24.33 23.03
CA LEU A 272 -15.03 -23.63 22.00
C LEU A 272 -16.57 -23.69 22.18
N SER A 273 -17.10 -24.65 22.93
CA SER A 273 -18.54 -24.71 23.24
C SER A 273 -18.96 -23.74 24.37
N SER A 274 -18.01 -23.14 25.08
CA SER A 274 -18.30 -22.23 26.21
C SER A 274 -18.44 -20.75 25.85
N LEU A 275 -18.17 -20.36 24.59
CA LEU A 275 -18.09 -18.95 24.16
C LEU A 275 -19.32 -18.45 23.38
N TRP A 276 -20.34 -19.28 23.17
CA TRP A 276 -21.63 -18.85 22.64
C TRP A 276 -22.32 -17.70 23.42
N PRO A 277 -22.33 -17.69 24.78
CA PRO A 277 -22.92 -16.56 25.50
C PRO A 277 -22.16 -15.25 25.32
N VAL A 278 -20.85 -15.31 25.04
CA VAL A 278 -20.00 -14.10 24.86
C VAL A 278 -20.29 -13.41 23.52
N ARG A 279 -20.55 -14.17 22.45
CA ARG A 279 -20.93 -13.60 21.14
C ARG A 279 -22.28 -12.88 21.19
N ILE A 280 -23.25 -13.45 21.90
CA ILE A 280 -24.58 -12.86 22.10
C ILE A 280 -24.46 -11.56 22.91
N LEU A 281 -23.61 -11.54 23.95
CA LEU A 281 -23.38 -10.33 24.76
C LEU A 281 -22.78 -9.18 23.94
N ILE A 282 -21.85 -9.49 23.02
CA ILE A 282 -21.22 -8.49 22.16
C ILE A 282 -22.24 -7.90 21.18
N ILE A 283 -23.06 -8.73 20.52
CA ILE A 283 -24.10 -8.27 19.59
C ILE A 283 -25.15 -7.41 20.32
N LEU A 284 -25.58 -7.82 21.53
CA LEU A 284 -26.50 -7.03 22.35
C LEU A 284 -25.90 -5.69 22.78
N SER A 285 -24.61 -5.65 23.14
CA SER A 285 -23.95 -4.40 23.51
C SER A 285 -23.86 -3.41 22.34
N PHE A 286 -23.61 -3.88 21.12
CA PHE A 286 -23.65 -3.05 19.92
C PHE A 286 -25.06 -2.56 19.61
N ALA A 287 -26.08 -3.42 19.73
CA ALA A 287 -27.47 -3.02 19.53
C ALA A 287 -27.92 -1.95 20.55
N ILE A 288 -27.50 -2.08 21.82
CA ILE A 288 -27.82 -1.09 22.87
C ILE A 288 -27.12 0.25 22.60
N ILE A 289 -25.84 0.25 22.21
CA ILE A 289 -25.12 1.47 21.87
C ILE A 289 -25.74 2.15 20.65
N PHE A 290 -26.08 1.37 19.61
CA PHE A 290 -26.73 1.89 18.41
C PHE A 290 -28.10 2.50 18.73
N MET A 291 -28.91 1.84 19.57
CA MET A 291 -30.18 2.36 20.06
C MET A 291 -30.00 3.64 20.87
N TYR A 292 -28.99 3.73 21.75
CA TYR A 292 -28.69 4.95 22.51
C TYR A 292 -28.33 6.13 21.60
N CYS A 293 -27.46 5.92 20.61
CA CYS A 293 -27.07 6.95 19.65
C CYS A 293 -28.26 7.41 18.78
N PHE A 294 -29.18 6.50 18.42
CA PHE A 294 -30.39 6.83 17.66
C PHE A 294 -31.42 7.59 18.53
N PHE A 295 -31.58 7.22 19.80
CA PHE A 295 -32.50 7.91 20.71
C PHE A 295 -32.02 9.31 21.10
N ASP A 296 -30.71 9.54 21.19
CA ASP A 296 -30.16 10.87 21.48
C ASP A 296 -30.28 11.81 20.27
N SER A 297 -30.10 11.27 19.05
CA SER A 297 -30.29 12.02 17.80
C SER A 297 -31.76 12.45 17.59
N THR A 298 -32.73 11.65 18.02
CA THR A 298 -34.16 11.99 17.89
C THR A 298 -34.65 12.98 18.95
N LYS A 299 -34.01 13.04 20.13
CA LYS A 299 -34.29 14.08 21.15
C LYS A 299 -33.83 15.47 20.71
N ASN A 300 -32.69 15.56 20.02
CA ASN A 300 -32.19 16.84 19.49
C ASN A 300 -33.06 17.39 18.34
N LEU A 301 -33.71 16.53 17.56
CA LEU A 301 -34.65 16.94 16.51
C LEU A 301 -35.98 17.51 17.05
N LYS A 302 -36.38 17.17 18.28
CA LYS A 302 -37.61 17.72 18.91
C LYS A 302 -37.41 19.08 19.58
N PHE A 303 -36.17 19.51 19.83
CA PHE A 303 -35.88 20.78 20.50
C PHE A 303 -35.66 21.97 19.55
N SER A 304 -35.46 21.75 18.24
CA SER A 304 -35.33 22.84 17.26
C SER A 304 -36.64 23.32 16.65
N SER A 305 -37.75 22.57 16.79
CA SER A 305 -39.04 22.90 16.18
C SER A 305 -39.91 23.90 16.97
N ASN A 306 -39.51 24.30 18.18
CA ASN A 306 -40.31 25.20 19.05
C ASN A 306 -39.71 26.60 19.25
N ARG A 307 -38.79 27.06 18.38
CA ARG A 307 -38.16 28.39 18.49
C ARG A 307 -38.53 29.41 17.42
N GLU A 308 -39.46 29.09 16.52
CA GLU A 308 -39.97 30.03 15.52
C GLU A 308 -41.44 30.37 15.77
N TYR A 309 -41.75 31.08 16.85
CA TYR A 309 -42.98 31.88 16.94
C TYR A 309 -42.84 32.86 18.11
N SER A 310 -42.31 34.06 17.84
CA SER A 310 -42.65 35.29 18.57
C SER A 310 -41.77 36.46 18.12
N GLN A 311 -42.41 37.42 17.43
CA GLN A 311 -42.09 38.85 17.34
C GLN A 311 -40.85 39.23 16.50
N GLY A 312 -40.90 40.19 15.58
CA GLY A 312 -41.94 41.13 15.23
C GLY A 312 -41.42 42.11 14.18
N ASN A 313 -42.35 42.56 13.34
CA ASN A 313 -42.22 43.61 12.33
C ASN A 313 -41.24 44.74 12.67
N ARG A 314 -40.43 45.14 11.69
CA ARG A 314 -40.31 46.57 11.32
C ARG A 314 -39.92 46.75 9.85
N ASN A 315 -40.87 47.35 9.13
CA ASN A 315 -40.73 48.04 7.85
C ASN A 315 -39.61 49.08 7.86
N THR A 316 -39.01 49.29 6.68
CA THR A 316 -38.88 50.53 5.86
C THR A 316 -37.63 50.37 4.99
N GLY A 317 -37.73 50.29 3.66
CA GLY A 317 -37.61 51.43 2.75
C GLY A 317 -36.14 51.87 2.65
N GLY A 318 -35.44 51.93 1.53
CA GLY A 318 -35.77 52.19 0.13
C GLY A 318 -34.63 53.08 -0.43
N HIS A 319 -34.31 52.89 -1.71
CA HIS A 319 -33.62 53.83 -2.60
C HIS A 319 -32.08 54.11 -2.50
N VAL A 320 -31.40 53.66 -3.57
CA VAL A 320 -30.68 54.44 -4.60
C VAL A 320 -29.30 55.08 -4.33
N SER A 321 -28.63 55.23 -5.47
CA SER A 321 -27.25 55.31 -5.87
C SER A 321 -26.55 56.68 -5.77
N HIS A 322 -25.24 56.61 -6.03
CA HIS A 322 -24.24 57.63 -6.42
C HIS A 322 -23.60 58.46 -5.30
N ALA A 323 -22.31 58.22 -5.08
CA ALA A 323 -21.19 58.95 -5.70
C ALA A 323 -19.93 58.09 -5.66
#